data_AF-X1MRR2-F1
#
_entry.id   AF-X1MRR2-F1
#
_cell.length_a   1.000
_cell.length_b   1.000
_cell.length_c   1.000
_cell.angle_alpha   90.00
_cell.angle_beta   90.00
_cell.angle_gamma   90.00
#
_symmetry.space_group_name_H-M   'P 1'
#
loop_
_entity.id
_entity.type
_entity.pdbx_description
1 polymer ?
#
loop_
_entity_poly.entity_id
_entity_poly.type
_entity_poly.pdbx_seq_one_letter_code
_entity_poly.pdbx_strand_id
1 'polypeptide(L)'
;EYMEATPCGMKFTTLAGTIGGGVSTPGFVGHGKYNITQRKFIIGDGGILRMVWMPKGLKEEIGERFKARAEEMGVPDLLDKIADETIGVSEEEILPFLTEKGHPALTMESML
;
A
#
# COMPACT_ATOMS: atom_id res chain seq x y z
N GLU A 1 -7.42 -4.49 12.50
CA GLU A 1 -6.51 -5.63 12.27
C GLU A 1 -7.04 -6.42 11.08
N TYR A 2 -6.16 -7.04 10.28
CA TYR A 2 -6.55 -7.81 9.08
C TYR A 2 -5.77 -9.13 9.06
N MET A 3 -6.47 -10.25 8.93
CA MET A 3 -5.91 -11.61 9.12
C MET A 3 -6.06 -12.52 7.89
N GLU A 4 -6.62 -11.99 6.82
CA GLU A 4 -6.89 -12.74 5.59
C GLU A 4 -5.74 -12.60 4.58
N ALA A 5 -5.92 -13.16 3.39
CA ALA A 5 -4.94 -13.13 2.32
C ALA A 5 -4.79 -11.72 1.74
N THR A 6 -3.61 -11.42 1.22
CA THR A 6 -3.31 -10.17 0.53
C THR A 6 -2.80 -10.48 -0.87
N PRO A 7 -2.78 -9.49 -1.80
CA PRO A 7 -2.29 -9.69 -3.16
C PRO A 7 -0.87 -10.24 -3.29
N CYS A 8 -0.04 -10.19 -2.24
CA CYS A 8 1.28 -10.83 -2.24
C CYS A 8 1.23 -12.35 -1.96
N GLY A 9 0.04 -12.95 -1.93
CA GLY A 9 -0.15 -14.39 -1.74
C GLY A 9 0.02 -14.87 -0.29
N MET A 10 0.14 -13.95 0.68
CA MET A 10 0.41 -14.27 2.08
C MET A 10 -0.54 -13.54 3.03
N LYS A 11 -0.81 -14.18 4.19
CA LYS A 11 -1.45 -13.55 5.35
C LYS A 11 -0.43 -12.74 6.15
N PHE A 12 -0.91 -11.84 7.00
CA PHE A 12 -0.06 -11.06 7.91
C PHE A 12 0.85 -11.95 8.79
N THR A 13 0.33 -13.05 9.34
CA THR A 13 1.11 -13.96 10.20
C THR A 13 2.28 -14.61 9.44
N THR A 14 2.06 -14.98 8.18
CA THR A 14 3.11 -15.52 7.30
C THR A 14 4.16 -14.46 7.01
N LEU A 15 3.74 -13.24 6.64
CA LEU A 15 4.65 -12.11 6.40
C LEU A 15 5.50 -11.79 7.65
N ALA A 16 4.86 -11.69 8.82
CA ALA A 16 5.55 -11.40 10.07
C ALA A 16 6.60 -12.46 10.44
N GLY A 17 6.32 -13.74 10.15
CA GLY A 17 7.29 -14.83 10.31
C GLY A 17 8.49 -14.72 9.38
N THR A 18 8.26 -14.31 8.13
CA THR A 18 9.31 -14.18 7.10
C THR A 18 10.22 -12.96 7.31
N ILE A 19 9.67 -11.84 7.80
CA ILE A 19 10.39 -10.56 7.92
C ILE A 19 10.93 -10.29 9.34
N GLY A 20 10.53 -11.10 10.31
CA GLY A 20 10.93 -10.97 11.71
C GLY A 20 12.39 -11.35 11.97
N GLY A 21 12.84 -11.15 13.21
CA GLY A 21 14.16 -11.64 13.65
C GLY A 21 15.35 -10.72 13.36
N GLY A 22 15.11 -9.48 12.92
CA GLY A 22 16.17 -8.48 12.70
C GLY A 22 16.97 -8.68 11.41
N VAL A 23 16.47 -9.51 10.50
CA VAL A 23 17.08 -9.74 9.18
C VAL A 23 16.65 -8.65 8.21
N SER A 24 17.56 -8.22 7.34
CA SER A 24 17.24 -7.30 6.24
C SER A 24 16.69 -8.10 5.06
N THR A 25 15.41 -7.89 4.74
CA THR A 25 14.72 -8.58 3.64
C THR A 25 14.33 -7.57 2.56
N PRO A 26 15.11 -7.41 1.48
CA PRO A 26 14.78 -6.47 0.39
C PRO A 26 13.37 -6.70 -0.15
N GLY A 27 12.64 -5.61 -0.37
CA GLY A 27 11.23 -5.65 -0.80
C GLY A 27 10.22 -5.78 0.35
N PHE A 28 10.66 -5.99 1.60
CA PHE A 28 9.78 -6.10 2.76
C PHE A 28 10.26 -5.24 3.93
N VAL A 29 9.33 -4.55 4.58
CA VAL A 29 9.63 -3.73 5.77
C VAL A 29 8.47 -3.76 6.76
N GLY A 30 8.78 -3.99 8.04
CA GLY A 30 7.84 -3.82 9.13
C GLY A 30 7.85 -2.38 9.65
N HIS A 31 6.68 -1.75 9.76
CA HIS A 31 6.55 -0.39 10.29
C HIS A 31 5.22 -0.17 11.00
N GLY A 32 5.12 0.90 11.80
CA GLY A 32 3.85 1.33 12.39
C GLY A 32 2.92 1.97 11.36
N LYS A 33 1.60 1.84 11.53
CA LYS A 33 0.59 2.38 10.60
C LYS A 33 0.72 3.88 10.33
N TYR A 34 1.06 4.68 11.34
CA TYR A 34 1.21 6.14 11.17
C TYR A 34 2.46 6.54 10.41
N ASN A 35 3.40 5.61 10.16
CA ASN A 35 4.55 5.91 9.31
C ASN A 35 4.11 6.09 7.84
N ILE A 36 3.01 5.47 7.40
CA ILE A 36 2.50 5.55 6.01
C ILE A 36 2.31 7.00 5.58
N THR A 37 1.80 7.86 6.46
CA THR A 37 1.47 9.25 6.13
C THR A 37 2.62 10.23 6.42
N GLN A 38 3.79 9.74 6.84
CA GLN A 38 4.97 10.59 7.03
C GLN A 38 5.65 10.90 5.71
N ARG A 39 6.23 12.10 5.59
CA ARG A 39 6.91 12.57 4.37
C ARG A 39 8.10 11.71 3.94
N LYS A 40 8.71 10.96 4.87
CA LYS A 40 9.87 10.08 4.61
C LYS A 40 9.50 8.63 4.30
N PHE A 41 8.21 8.28 4.33
CA PHE A 41 7.75 6.92 4.02
C PHE A 41 8.22 6.54 2.62
N ILE A 42 9.12 5.53 2.53
CA ILE A 42 9.69 4.97 1.28
C ILE A 42 9.96 6.01 0.18
N ILE A 43 10.50 7.19 0.55
CA ILE A 43 10.60 8.34 -0.37
C ILE A 43 11.49 8.05 -1.57
N GLY A 44 12.52 7.20 -1.41
CA GLY A 44 13.38 6.75 -2.50
C GLY A 44 12.62 5.97 -3.58
N ASP A 45 11.55 5.27 -3.19
CA ASP A 45 10.74 4.46 -4.10
C ASP A 45 9.51 5.24 -4.63
N GLY A 46 9.27 6.45 -4.16
CA GLY A 46 8.13 7.29 -4.57
C GLY A 46 7.02 7.43 -3.54
N GLY A 47 7.22 6.97 -2.30
CA GLY A 47 6.31 7.23 -1.19
C GLY A 47 4.94 6.57 -1.35
N ILE A 48 3.90 7.24 -0.83
CA ILE A 48 2.53 6.69 -0.85
C ILE A 48 1.96 6.52 -2.26
N LEU A 49 2.56 7.12 -3.30
CA LEU A 49 2.14 6.91 -4.69
C LEU A 49 2.34 5.47 -5.16
N ARG A 50 3.19 4.69 -4.47
CA ARG A 50 3.40 3.26 -4.71
C ARG A 50 2.39 2.36 -3.99
N MET A 51 1.59 2.90 -3.08
CA MET A 51 0.64 2.10 -2.32
C MET A 51 -0.53 1.70 -3.23
N VAL A 52 -0.65 0.43 -3.61
CA VAL A 52 -1.71 -0.05 -4.53
C VAL A 52 -2.81 -0.84 -3.82
N TRP A 53 -2.57 -1.32 -2.60
CA TRP A 53 -3.53 -2.10 -1.83
C TRP A 53 -3.40 -1.83 -0.33
N MET A 54 -4.52 -1.63 0.37
CA MET A 54 -4.57 -1.50 1.83
C MET A 54 -5.89 -2.06 2.35
N PRO A 55 -5.94 -2.71 3.53
CA PRO A 55 -7.22 -3.11 4.12
C PRO A 55 -8.15 -1.92 4.33
N LYS A 56 -9.45 -2.08 4.11
CA LYS A 56 -10.43 -0.99 4.23
C LYS A 56 -10.42 -0.34 5.61
N GLY A 57 -10.37 -1.14 6.67
CA GLY A 57 -10.27 -0.61 8.03
C GLY A 57 -9.02 0.24 8.28
N LEU A 58 -7.91 -0.06 7.59
CA LEU A 58 -6.70 0.79 7.65
C LEU A 58 -6.94 2.11 6.90
N LYS A 59 -7.55 2.07 5.70
CA LYS A 59 -7.91 3.28 4.93
C LYS A 59 -8.79 4.21 5.74
N GLU A 60 -9.79 3.68 6.43
CA GLU A 60 -10.69 4.44 7.30
C GLU A 60 -9.92 5.08 8.46
N GLU A 61 -9.03 4.31 9.10
CA GLU A 61 -8.28 4.79 10.26
C GLU A 61 -7.29 5.92 9.94
N ILE A 62 -6.54 5.83 8.83
CA ILE A 62 -5.53 6.84 8.46
C ILE A 62 -6.03 7.83 7.40
N GLY A 63 -7.28 7.73 6.97
CA GLY A 63 -7.80 8.37 5.75
C GLY A 63 -7.63 9.88 5.70
N GLU A 64 -7.91 10.59 6.80
CA GLU A 64 -7.72 12.05 6.87
C GLU A 64 -6.26 12.44 6.65
N ARG A 65 -5.34 11.77 7.37
CA ARG A 65 -3.90 12.01 7.25
C ARG A 65 -3.36 11.60 5.87
N PHE A 66 -3.91 10.52 5.32
CA PHE A 66 -3.53 10.01 4.01
C PHE A 66 -3.93 10.99 2.91
N LYS A 67 -5.17 11.49 2.92
CA LYS A 67 -5.67 12.48 1.96
C LYS A 67 -4.86 13.76 1.99
N ALA A 68 -4.55 14.29 3.18
CA ALA A 68 -3.67 15.45 3.32
C ALA A 68 -2.29 15.20 2.69
N ARG A 69 -1.68 14.04 2.94
CA ARG A 69 -0.38 13.69 2.33
C ARG A 69 -0.48 13.48 0.82
N ALA A 70 -1.58 12.91 0.33
CA ALA A 70 -1.82 12.68 -1.08
C ALA A 70 -2.04 13.99 -1.85
N GLU A 71 -2.73 14.97 -1.24
CA GLU A 71 -2.83 16.34 -1.73
C GLU A 71 -1.46 17.02 -1.80
N GLU A 72 -0.63 16.89 -0.76
CA GLU A 72 0.77 17.37 -0.78
C GLU A 72 1.62 16.71 -1.89
N MET A 73 1.18 15.58 -2.45
CA MET A 73 1.84 14.86 -3.55
C MET A 73 1.15 15.05 -4.90
N GLY A 74 0.12 15.89 -4.99
CA GLY A 74 -0.58 16.19 -6.24
C GLY A 74 -1.59 15.13 -6.69
N VAL A 75 -1.95 14.16 -5.84
CA VAL A 75 -2.93 13.11 -6.14
C VAL A 75 -3.97 13.03 -5.01
N PRO A 76 -4.84 14.04 -4.84
CA PRO A 76 -5.76 14.13 -3.68
C PRO A 76 -6.77 12.97 -3.61
N ASP A 77 -7.09 12.36 -4.75
CA ASP A 77 -7.99 11.21 -4.88
C ASP A 77 -7.27 9.86 -4.77
N LEU A 78 -5.98 9.84 -4.40
CA LEU A 78 -5.17 8.61 -4.37
C LEU A 78 -5.83 7.49 -3.56
N LEU A 79 -6.43 7.81 -2.40
CA LEU A 79 -7.02 6.80 -1.53
C LEU A 79 -8.15 6.00 -2.22
N ASP A 80 -8.86 6.62 -3.15
CA ASP A 80 -9.95 6.01 -3.92
C ASP A 80 -9.44 5.17 -5.11
N LYS A 81 -8.15 5.30 -5.43
CA LYS A 81 -7.44 4.53 -6.47
C LYS A 81 -6.75 3.28 -5.90
N ILE A 82 -6.65 3.16 -4.58
CA ILE A 82 -6.00 2.03 -3.90
C ILE A 82 -7.03 0.92 -3.73
N ALA A 83 -6.67 -0.31 -4.06
CA ALA A 83 -7.54 -1.48 -3.85
C ALA A 83 -7.61 -1.88 -2.36
N ASP A 84 -8.60 -2.67 -2.00
CA ASP A 84 -8.75 -3.30 -0.68
C ASP A 84 -9.40 -4.67 -0.81
N GLU A 85 -9.66 -5.34 0.30
CA GLU A 85 -10.27 -6.67 0.35
C GLU A 85 -11.67 -6.73 -0.28
N THR A 86 -12.35 -5.59 -0.49
CA THR A 86 -13.65 -5.54 -1.17
C THR A 86 -13.53 -5.53 -2.70
N ILE A 87 -12.34 -5.23 -3.21
CA ILE A 87 -11.99 -5.29 -4.64
C ILE A 87 -11.37 -6.64 -4.99
N GLY A 88 -10.42 -7.11 -4.18
CA GLY A 88 -9.71 -8.36 -4.44
C GLY A 88 -8.53 -8.59 -3.50
N VAL A 89 -8.06 -9.83 -3.46
CA VAL A 89 -6.94 -10.30 -2.62
C VAL A 89 -5.84 -10.97 -3.45
N SER A 90 -5.89 -10.83 -4.78
CA SER A 90 -4.87 -11.28 -5.73
C SER A 90 -4.49 -10.17 -6.70
N GLU A 91 -3.33 -10.29 -7.35
CA GLU A 91 -2.88 -9.34 -8.39
C GLU A 91 -3.89 -9.26 -9.55
N GLU A 92 -4.36 -10.41 -10.03
CA GLU A 92 -5.30 -10.52 -11.16
C GLU A 92 -6.64 -9.81 -10.88
N GLU A 93 -7.12 -9.86 -9.64
CA GLU A 93 -8.38 -9.20 -9.24
C GLU A 93 -8.22 -7.68 -9.14
N ILE A 94 -7.08 -7.18 -8.66
CA ILE A 94 -6.92 -5.75 -8.39
C ILE A 94 -6.36 -4.96 -9.58
N LEU A 95 -5.63 -5.61 -10.49
CA LEU A 95 -5.00 -4.93 -11.64
C LEU A 95 -6.02 -4.22 -12.55
N PRO A 96 -7.20 -4.80 -12.88
CA PRO A 96 -8.24 -4.10 -13.64
C PRO A 96 -8.72 -2.83 -12.93
N PHE A 97 -8.92 -2.89 -11.61
CA PHE A 97 -9.32 -1.74 -10.80
C PHE A 97 -8.27 -0.63 -10.82
N LEU A 98 -6.99 -0.97 -10.62
CA LEU A 98 -5.89 -0.01 -10.66
C LEU A 98 -5.78 0.67 -12.02
N THR A 99 -6.00 -0.10 -13.09
CA THR A 99 -5.98 0.40 -14.47
C THR A 99 -7.16 1.34 -14.74
N GLU A 100 -8.38 0.94 -14.39
CA GLU A 100 -9.59 1.75 -14.53
C GLU A 100 -9.49 3.07 -13.77
N LYS A 101 -8.93 3.03 -12.54
CA LYS A 101 -8.71 4.21 -11.71
C LYS A 101 -7.53 5.07 -12.14
N GLY A 102 -6.73 4.62 -13.11
CA GLY A 102 -5.52 5.32 -13.54
C GLY A 102 -4.54 5.51 -12.38
N HIS A 103 -4.26 4.45 -11.62
CA HIS A 103 -3.39 4.52 -10.45
C HIS A 103 -1.97 4.97 -10.84
N PRO A 104 -1.38 5.98 -10.16
CA PRO A 104 -0.10 6.57 -10.58
C PRO A 104 1.06 5.56 -10.62
N ALA A 105 1.07 4.57 -9.72
CA ALA A 105 2.12 3.55 -9.69
C ALA A 105 2.31 2.80 -11.02
N LEU A 106 1.28 2.71 -11.87
CA LEU A 106 1.34 1.99 -13.16
C LEU A 106 2.17 2.71 -14.22
N THR A 107 2.41 4.01 -14.08
CA THR A 107 3.15 4.84 -15.04
C THR A 107 4.46 5.38 -14.48
N MET A 108 4.75 5.11 -13.21
CA MET A 108 6.03 5.44 -12.58
C MET A 108 7.13 4.49 -13.05
N GLU A 109 8.39 4.88 -12.87
CA GLU A 109 9.54 4.03 -13.17
C GLU A 109 9.47 2.70 -12.40
N SER A 110 10.10 1.67 -12.95
CA SER A 110 10.27 0.37 -12.29
C SER A 110 10.88 0.54 -10.89
N MET A 111 10.41 -0.25 -9.92
CA MET A 111 11.03 -0.33 -8.59
C MET A 111 12.19 -1.33 -8.54
N LEU A 112 12.41 -2.08 -9.64
CA LEU A 112 13.52 -3.00 -9.87
C LEU A 112 14.58 -2.36 -10.76
#